data_AF-A0A931WFJ7-F1
#
_entry.id   AF-A0A931WFJ7-F1
#
_cell.length_a   1.000
_cell.length_b   1.000
_cell.length_c   1.000
_cell.angle_alpha   90.00
_cell.angle_beta   90.00
_cell.angle_gamma   90.00
#
_symmetry.space_group_name_H-M   'P 1'
#
loop_
_entity.id
_entity.type
_entity.pdbx_description
1 polymer ?
#
loop_
_entity_poly.entity_id
_entity_poly.type
_entity_poly.pdbx_seq_one_letter_code
_entity_poly.pdbx_strand_id
1 'polypeptide(L)'
;MKKFFYLLVFVLGLNLVSCEDSSFRSPTSPSPGGTSSPGNGTVSPVSEWSPYLGVHATDAAEGAYREAVRLLKQNGKVLGARVGIVRREGFNNHIISMLNTEGIELLGIVDNSYLIYDGMDIEDKIDSIVRAYPYIKYLQIGNEYTTIVFD
;
A
#
# COMPACT_ATOMS: atom_id res chain seq x y z
N MET A 1 -71.28 17.73 -1.15
CA MET A 1 -70.07 17.94 -1.98
C MET A 1 -68.84 17.64 -1.13
N LYS A 2 -67.89 16.87 -1.68
CA LYS A 2 -66.51 16.63 -1.20
C LYS A 2 -66.38 15.73 0.03
N LYS A 3 -65.56 14.67 0.09
CA LYS A 3 -64.80 13.82 -0.84
C LYS A 3 -64.37 12.65 0.06
N PHE A 4 -64.70 11.41 -0.27
CA PHE A 4 -64.23 10.22 0.43
C PHE A 4 -62.70 10.11 0.28
N PHE A 5 -61.96 10.22 1.39
CA PHE A 5 -60.52 9.93 1.40
C PHE A 5 -60.33 8.43 1.60
N TYR A 6 -59.99 7.74 0.50
CA TYR A 6 -59.47 6.38 0.55
C TYR A 6 -58.06 6.41 1.12
N LEU A 7 -57.89 5.88 2.33
CA LEU A 7 -56.59 5.59 2.92
C LEU A 7 -56.04 4.33 2.23
N LEU A 8 -55.26 4.53 1.17
CA LEU A 8 -54.51 3.49 0.50
C LEU A 8 -53.33 3.09 1.40
N VAL A 9 -53.44 1.94 2.08
CA VAL A 9 -52.34 1.33 2.83
C VAL A 9 -51.35 0.77 1.82
N PHE A 10 -50.28 1.51 1.55
CA PHE A 10 -49.16 1.04 0.73
C PHE A 10 -48.18 0.30 1.64
N VAL A 11 -48.37 -1.02 1.76
CA VAL A 11 -47.34 -1.93 2.29
C VAL A 11 -46.29 -2.08 1.20
N LEU A 12 -45.22 -1.28 1.25
CA LEU A 12 -44.02 -1.54 0.45
C LEU A 12 -42.90 -2.05 1.35
N GLY A 13 -42.73 -3.37 1.27
CA GLY A 13 -41.45 -4.08 1.22
C GLY A 13 -40.29 -3.49 2.01
N LEU A 14 -40.14 -3.99 3.24
CA LEU A 14 -38.83 -4.27 3.82
C LEU A 14 -37.98 -5.03 2.80
N ASN A 15 -36.95 -4.39 2.26
CA ASN A 15 -35.74 -5.07 1.82
C ASN A 15 -34.58 -4.42 2.56
N LEU A 16 -34.26 -5.03 3.70
CA LEU A 16 -32.93 -4.98 4.30
C LEU A 16 -31.96 -5.43 3.22
N VAL A 17 -31.25 -4.51 2.58
CA VAL A 17 -30.02 -4.88 1.85
C VAL A 17 -28.93 -5.02 2.90
N SER A 18 -29.06 -6.10 3.68
CA SER A 18 -27.93 -6.75 4.30
C SER A 18 -27.08 -7.25 3.15
N CYS A 19 -25.96 -6.57 2.88
CA CYS A 19 -24.89 -7.19 2.12
C CYS A 19 -24.22 -8.19 3.06
N GLU A 20 -24.94 -9.27 3.39
CA GLU A 20 -24.35 -10.55 3.77
C GLU A 20 -23.69 -11.11 2.52
N ASP A 21 -22.59 -10.47 2.10
CA ASP A 21 -21.61 -11.20 1.34
C ASP A 21 -20.91 -12.13 2.35
N SER A 22 -21.53 -13.28 2.56
CA SER A 22 -21.00 -14.45 3.27
C SER A 22 -19.79 -15.06 2.55
N SER A 23 -19.17 -14.29 1.64
CA SER A 23 -17.90 -14.57 1.02
C SER A 23 -16.89 -13.45 1.29
N PHE A 24 -16.68 -13.12 2.57
CA PHE A 24 -15.33 -12.73 3.02
C PHE A 24 -14.40 -13.94 2.77
N ARG A 25 -14.02 -14.13 1.51
CA ARG A 25 -12.93 -15.02 1.14
C ARG A 25 -11.69 -14.36 1.71
N SER A 26 -11.09 -14.99 2.71
CA SER A 26 -9.69 -14.72 3.04
C SER A 26 -8.90 -14.72 1.72
N PRO A 27 -7.93 -13.82 1.53
CA PRO A 27 -7.14 -13.80 0.31
C PRO A 27 -6.62 -15.20 0.04
N THR A 28 -7.10 -15.84 -1.02
CA THR A 28 -6.53 -17.10 -1.48
C THR A 28 -5.13 -16.78 -1.96
N SER A 29 -4.14 -17.61 -1.57
CA SER A 29 -2.75 -17.42 -1.98
C SER A 29 -2.67 -17.14 -3.47
N PRO A 30 -1.78 -16.25 -3.94
CA PRO A 30 -1.67 -15.94 -5.36
C PRO A 30 -1.58 -17.25 -6.14
N SER A 31 -2.46 -17.41 -7.13
CA SER A 31 -2.39 -18.51 -8.07
C SER A 31 -0.99 -18.53 -8.68
N PRO A 32 -0.37 -19.71 -8.87
CA PRO A 32 0.92 -19.80 -9.54
C PRO A 32 0.71 -19.46 -11.03
N GLY A 33 0.73 -18.17 -11.33
CA GLY A 33 0.59 -17.63 -12.67
C GLY A 33 1.93 -17.65 -13.39
N GLY A 34 2.13 -18.64 -14.25
CA GLY A 34 2.89 -18.50 -15.49
C GLY A 34 4.41 -18.41 -15.39
N THR A 35 5.08 -19.55 -15.23
CA THR A 35 6.37 -19.77 -15.92
C THR A 35 6.11 -20.71 -17.08
N SER A 36 6.15 -20.20 -18.31
CA SER A 36 6.31 -21.02 -19.50
C SER A 36 7.67 -21.74 -19.45
N SER A 37 7.68 -22.99 -18.98
CA SER A 37 8.24 -24.16 -19.68
C SER A 37 8.27 -25.40 -18.76
N PRO A 38 7.93 -26.59 -19.29
CA PRO A 38 7.72 -27.78 -18.48
C PRO A 38 9.07 -28.44 -18.16
N GLY A 39 9.59 -28.17 -16.97
CA GLY A 39 10.67 -28.92 -16.36
C GLY A 39 10.19 -29.41 -15.00
N ASN A 40 10.32 -30.71 -14.75
CA ASN A 40 9.98 -31.44 -13.52
C ASN A 40 10.85 -31.01 -12.31
N GLY A 41 10.95 -29.71 -12.05
CA GLY A 41 11.63 -29.13 -10.91
C GLY A 41 10.64 -28.97 -9.77
N THR A 42 10.77 -29.77 -8.72
CA THR A 42 10.14 -29.49 -7.43
C THR A 42 10.51 -28.07 -7.02
N VAL A 43 9.55 -27.14 -7.11
CA VAL A 43 9.68 -25.79 -6.57
C VAL A 43 9.94 -25.99 -5.08
N SER A 44 11.17 -25.72 -4.63
CA SER A 44 11.46 -25.68 -3.20
C SER A 44 10.45 -24.73 -2.56
N PRO A 45 9.80 -25.10 -1.45
CA PRO A 45 8.89 -24.20 -0.75
C PRO A 45 9.65 -22.91 -0.51
N VAL A 46 9.15 -21.81 -1.08
CA VAL A 46 9.78 -20.49 -1.07
C VAL A 46 10.35 -20.24 0.33
N SER A 47 11.67 -20.30 0.44
CA SER A 47 12.38 -20.10 1.70
C SER A 47 12.16 -18.64 2.08
N GLU A 48 11.22 -18.42 2.98
CA GLU A 48 10.92 -17.17 3.70
C GLU A 48 10.84 -15.90 2.83
N TRP A 49 9.63 -15.39 2.67
CA TRP A 49 9.41 -14.07 2.05
C TRP A 49 10.12 -12.99 2.85
N SER A 50 10.55 -11.92 2.16
CA SER A 50 11.14 -10.74 2.81
C SER A 50 10.28 -10.28 3.99
N PRO A 51 10.87 -9.97 5.16
CA PRO A 51 10.12 -9.43 6.29
C PRO A 51 9.72 -7.96 6.07
N TYR A 52 10.02 -7.37 4.91
CA TYR A 52 9.59 -6.03 4.52
C TYR A 52 8.49 -6.09 3.45
N LEU A 53 7.42 -5.32 3.67
CA LEU A 53 6.33 -5.14 2.71
C LEU A 53 6.62 -3.96 1.78
N GLY A 54 6.41 -4.14 0.47
CA GLY A 54 6.34 -3.00 -0.44
C GLY A 54 5.02 -2.26 -0.25
N VAL A 55 5.08 -0.96 0.03
CA VAL A 55 3.91 -0.10 0.17
C VAL A 55 4.04 1.06 -0.80
N HIS A 56 3.03 1.26 -1.65
CA HIS A 56 2.99 2.41 -2.53
C HIS A 56 2.71 3.67 -1.73
N ALA A 57 3.37 4.77 -2.11
CA ALA A 57 3.30 6.05 -1.41
C ALA A 57 1.90 6.70 -1.51
N THR A 58 1.06 6.27 -2.46
CA THR A 58 -0.25 6.85 -2.74
C THR A 58 -1.27 6.53 -1.66
N ASP A 59 -2.07 7.52 -1.29
CA ASP A 59 -3.12 7.52 -0.27
C ASP A 59 -4.38 6.72 -0.64
N ALA A 60 -4.58 6.39 -1.92
CA ALA A 60 -5.79 5.71 -2.41
C ALA A 60 -6.15 4.39 -1.70
N ALA A 61 -5.18 3.69 -1.10
CA ALA A 61 -5.37 2.41 -0.41
C ALA A 61 -4.90 2.42 1.05
N GLU A 62 -4.80 3.59 1.70
CA GLU A 62 -4.25 3.71 3.07
C GLU A 62 -4.93 2.76 4.06
N GLY A 63 -6.27 2.69 4.07
CA GLY A 63 -7.03 1.84 4.99
C GLY A 63 -6.67 0.36 4.86
N ALA A 64 -6.54 -0.13 3.62
CA ALA A 64 -6.15 -1.51 3.35
C ALA A 64 -4.70 -1.79 3.76
N TYR A 65 -3.78 -0.84 3.52
CA TYR A 65 -2.39 -0.97 3.99
C TYR A 65 -2.31 -1.03 5.51
N ARG A 66 -3.05 -0.18 6.21
CA ARG A 66 -3.12 -0.17 7.67
C ARG A 66 -3.59 -1.49 8.23
N GLU A 67 -4.67 -2.04 7.67
CA GLU A 67 -5.20 -3.34 8.08
C GLU A 67 -4.20 -4.46 7.82
N ALA A 68 -3.62 -4.51 6.62
CA ALA A 68 -2.63 -5.51 6.26
C ALA A 68 -1.40 -5.49 7.17
N VAL A 69 -0.85 -4.30 7.45
CA VAL A 69 0.28 -4.12 8.36
C VAL A 69 -0.05 -4.60 9.76
N ARG A 70 -1.23 -4.26 10.30
CA ARG A 70 -1.66 -4.73 11.62
C ARG A 70 -1.76 -6.24 11.70
N LEU A 71 -2.42 -6.86 10.74
CA LEU A 71 -2.58 -8.31 10.69
C LEU A 71 -1.22 -9.01 10.58
N LEU A 72 -0.34 -8.54 9.69
CA LEU A 72 0.98 -9.14 9.50
C LEU A 72 1.87 -8.94 10.72
N LYS A 73 1.80 -7.77 11.37
CA LYS A 73 2.56 -7.46 12.58
C LYS A 73 2.13 -8.33 13.75
N GLN A 74 0.81 -8.48 13.97
CA GLN A 74 0.26 -9.33 15.03
C GLN A 74 0.68 -10.81 14.88
N ASN A 75 0.89 -11.27 13.65
CA ASN A 75 1.32 -12.64 13.35
C ASN A 75 2.86 -12.79 13.27
N GLY A 76 3.63 -11.74 13.57
CA GLY A 76 5.10 -11.76 13.47
C GLY A 76 5.61 -12.01 12.05
N LYS A 77 4.84 -11.62 11.02
CA LYS A 77 5.14 -11.84 9.60
C LYS A 77 5.74 -10.63 8.89
N VAL A 78 5.81 -9.49 9.56
CA VAL A 78 6.43 -8.27 9.03
C VAL A 78 7.29 -7.61 10.10
N LEU A 79 8.47 -7.18 9.67
CA LEU A 79 9.38 -6.32 10.44
C LEU A 79 9.23 -4.86 10.03
N GLY A 80 9.05 -4.60 8.74
CA GLY A 80 9.05 -3.25 8.20
C GLY A 80 8.33 -3.08 6.87
N ALA A 81 8.38 -1.86 6.36
CA ALA A 81 7.86 -1.50 5.04
C ALA A 81 8.91 -0.77 4.22
N ARG A 82 8.94 -1.07 2.93
CA ARG A 82 9.67 -0.35 1.89
C ARG A 82 8.67 0.58 1.19
N VAL A 83 8.88 1.89 1.30
CA VAL A 83 7.94 2.92 0.83
C VAL A 83 8.65 4.01 0.02
N GLY A 84 8.00 4.46 -1.05
CA GLY A 84 8.54 5.51 -1.92
C GLY A 84 8.44 6.89 -1.31
N ILE A 85 9.51 7.68 -1.42
CA ILE A 85 9.55 9.11 -1.14
C ILE A 85 9.50 9.80 -2.49
N VAL A 86 8.29 10.21 -2.89
CA VAL A 86 7.99 10.71 -4.25
C VAL A 86 7.80 12.22 -4.25
N ARG A 87 8.36 12.90 -5.26
CA ARG A 87 8.39 14.38 -5.34
C ARG A 87 7.00 14.99 -5.33
N ARG A 88 6.06 14.38 -6.03
CA ARG A 88 4.68 14.86 -6.18
C ARG A 88 3.94 14.98 -4.84
N GLU A 89 4.27 14.14 -3.86
CA GLU A 89 3.58 14.13 -2.56
C GLU A 89 4.28 14.97 -1.50
N GLY A 90 5.46 15.51 -1.81
CA GLY A 90 6.25 16.33 -0.89
C GLY A 90 6.69 15.59 0.38
N PHE A 91 6.96 16.36 1.44
CA PHE A 91 7.42 15.84 2.73
C PHE A 91 6.29 15.49 3.72
N ASN A 92 5.03 15.64 3.31
CA ASN A 92 3.85 15.34 4.13
C ASN A 92 3.11 14.12 3.59
N ASN A 93 3.83 13.03 3.29
CA ASN A 93 3.21 11.81 2.79
C ASN A 93 2.47 11.08 3.93
N HIS A 94 1.15 10.93 3.78
CA HIS A 94 0.28 10.32 4.79
C HIS A 94 0.56 8.83 5.01
N ILE A 95 0.95 8.10 3.95
CA ILE A 95 1.30 6.68 4.05
C ILE A 95 2.55 6.47 4.91
N ILE A 96 3.60 7.25 4.70
CA ILE A 96 4.84 7.16 5.49
C ILE A 96 4.55 7.44 6.97
N SER A 97 3.76 8.48 7.27
CA SER A 97 3.33 8.80 8.63
C SER A 97 2.46 7.70 9.25
N MET A 98 1.56 7.11 8.46
CA MET A 98 0.72 5.99 8.89
C MET A 98 1.56 4.79 9.28
N LEU A 99 2.51 4.36 8.43
CA LEU A 99 3.37 3.21 8.67
C LEU A 99 4.25 3.42 9.91
N ASN A 100 4.76 4.65 10.11
CA ASN A 100 5.48 5.02 11.33
C ASN A 100 4.59 4.86 12.58
N THR A 101 3.33 5.31 12.49
CA THR A 101 2.35 5.19 13.60
C THR A 101 2.02 3.73 13.92
N GLU A 102 1.97 2.86 12.92
CA GLU A 102 1.81 1.41 13.14
C GLU A 102 3.05 0.76 13.79
N GLY A 103 4.17 1.49 13.92
CA GLY A 103 5.35 1.10 14.69
C GLY A 103 6.07 -0.10 14.07
N ILE A 104 6.29 -0.05 12.75
CA ILE A 104 7.14 -0.98 12.00
C ILE A 104 8.36 -0.24 11.47
N GLU A 105 9.44 -0.95 11.13
CA GLU A 105 10.62 -0.31 10.55
C GLU A 105 10.32 0.26 9.17
N LEU A 106 10.88 1.43 8.85
CA LEU A 106 10.73 2.03 7.52
C LEU A 106 12.05 2.01 6.76
N LEU A 107 11.99 1.49 5.53
CA LEU A 107 12.97 1.67 4.48
C LEU A 107 12.38 2.64 3.45
N GLY A 108 12.90 3.86 3.41
CA GLY A 108 12.49 4.88 2.44
C GLY A 108 13.25 4.72 1.12
N ILE A 109 12.56 4.82 -0.01
CA ILE A 109 13.18 4.85 -1.33
C ILE A 109 13.11 6.27 -1.85
N VAL A 110 14.25 6.91 -2.05
CA VAL A 110 14.31 8.21 -2.72
C VAL A 110 14.10 7.98 -4.20
N ASP A 111 12.95 8.42 -4.73
CA ASP A 111 12.62 8.24 -6.13
C ASP A 111 13.59 8.99 -7.06
N ASN A 112 13.85 8.45 -8.26
CA ASN A 112 14.77 9.07 -9.23
C ASN A 112 14.34 10.50 -9.58
N SER A 113 13.04 10.78 -9.54
CA SER A 113 12.53 12.13 -9.82
C SER A 113 13.05 13.18 -8.85
N TYR A 114 13.22 12.82 -7.56
CA TYR A 114 13.87 13.68 -6.57
C TYR A 114 15.34 13.89 -6.92
N LEU A 115 16.04 12.84 -7.34
CA LEU A 115 17.48 12.91 -7.60
C LEU A 115 17.82 13.76 -8.83
N ILE A 116 17.01 13.73 -9.89
CA ILE A 116 17.40 14.22 -11.22
C ILE A 116 16.83 15.61 -11.55
N TYR A 117 15.57 15.91 -11.23
CA TYR A 117 14.83 16.97 -11.95
C TYR A 117 14.94 18.40 -11.39
N ASP A 118 15.67 18.60 -10.29
CA ASP A 118 15.60 19.88 -9.56
C ASP A 118 16.89 20.70 -9.53
N GLY A 119 17.98 20.23 -10.17
CA GLY A 119 19.27 20.94 -10.21
C GLY A 119 19.96 21.17 -8.84
N MET A 120 19.27 20.87 -7.74
CA MET A 120 19.81 20.86 -6.39
C MET A 120 20.82 19.73 -6.21
N ASP A 121 21.80 19.99 -5.35
CA ASP A 121 22.80 19.02 -4.92
C ASP A 121 22.12 17.80 -4.27
N ILE A 122 22.69 16.62 -4.48
CA ILE A 122 22.12 15.37 -3.97
C ILE A 122 22.17 15.33 -2.44
N GLU A 123 23.21 15.88 -1.82
CA GLU A 123 23.37 15.89 -0.36
C GLU A 123 22.27 16.75 0.28
N ASP A 124 22.00 17.93 -0.27
CA ASP A 124 20.93 18.82 0.22
C ASP A 124 19.54 18.15 0.18
N LYS A 125 19.30 17.31 -0.84
CA LYS A 125 18.05 16.55 -0.97
C LYS A 125 17.97 15.46 0.08
N ILE A 126 19.04 14.70 0.27
CA ILE A 126 19.08 13.63 1.28
C ILE A 126 18.95 14.23 2.68
N ASP A 127 19.63 15.34 2.98
CA ASP A 127 19.51 16.07 4.24
C ASP A 127 18.09 16.54 4.52
N SER A 128 17.41 17.04 3.49
CA SER A 128 16.00 17.45 3.60
C SER A 128 15.08 16.26 3.88
N ILE A 129 15.33 15.12 3.26
CA ILE A 129 14.59 13.87 3.48
C ILE A 129 14.80 13.35 4.92
N VAL A 130 16.06 13.29 5.38
CA VAL A 130 16.40 12.83 6.73
C VAL A 130 15.77 13.74 7.79
N ARG A 131 15.74 15.05 7.55
CA ARG A 131 15.09 16.03 8.44
C ARG A 131 13.57 15.86 8.48
N ALA A 132 12.95 15.58 7.33
CA ALA A 132 11.50 15.38 7.24
C ALA A 132 11.05 14.05 7.84
N TYR A 133 11.86 13.00 7.70
CA TYR A 133 11.52 11.65 8.09
C TYR A 133 12.59 11.02 9.01
N PRO A 134 12.81 11.58 10.22
CA PRO A 134 13.89 11.17 11.12
C PRO A 134 13.71 9.74 11.67
N TYR A 135 12.53 9.14 11.48
CA TYR A 135 12.19 7.78 11.89
C TYR A 135 12.44 6.73 10.81
N ILE A 136 12.82 7.12 9.59
CA ILE A 136 13.25 6.17 8.56
C ILE A 136 14.62 5.61 8.92
N LYS A 137 14.70 4.28 9.03
CA LYS A 137 15.91 3.59 9.48
C LYS A 137 16.93 3.39 8.37
N TYR A 138 16.44 3.13 7.16
CA TYR A 138 17.27 2.90 5.99
C TYR A 138 16.76 3.71 4.81
N LEU A 139 17.67 4.33 4.07
CA LEU A 139 17.37 5.00 2.81
C LEU A 139 17.98 4.21 1.66
N GLN A 140 17.14 3.87 0.68
CA GLN A 140 17.57 3.43 -0.64
C GLN A 140 17.59 4.66 -1.55
N ILE A 141 18.72 4.90 -2.22
CA ILE A 141 18.87 6.01 -3.16
C ILE A 141 18.57 5.50 -4.56
N GLY A 142 17.50 6.02 -5.17
CA GLY A 142 17.05 5.66 -6.50
C GLY A 142 16.30 4.33 -6.57
N ASN A 143 15.61 4.12 -7.69
CA ASN A 143 14.92 2.87 -8.01
C ASN A 143 15.16 2.52 -9.48
N GLU A 144 15.68 1.32 -9.77
CA GLU A 144 15.81 0.83 -11.15
C GLU A 144 16.49 1.84 -12.11
N TYR A 145 17.61 2.43 -11.69
CA TYR A 145 18.26 3.52 -12.45
C TYR A 145 18.66 3.14 -13.89
N THR A 146 18.74 1.85 -14.21
CA THR A 146 19.06 1.34 -15.55
C THR A 146 17.91 1.49 -16.55
N THR A 147 16.68 1.78 -16.11
CA THR A 147 15.48 1.92 -16.97
C THR A 147 14.97 3.37 -17.08
N ILE A 148 15.76 4.36 -16.62
CA ILE A 148 15.44 5.78 -16.80
C ILE A 148 15.61 6.11 -18.29
N VAL A 149 14.51 6.07 -19.03
CA VAL A 149 14.43 6.64 -20.37
C VAL A 149 14.24 8.15 -20.18
N PHE A 150 15.20 8.93 -20.65
CA PHE A 150 15.03 10.37 -20.79
C PHE A 150 14.08 10.58 -21.97
N ASP A 151 12.80 10.79 -21.69
CA ASP A 151 11.84 11.36 -22.64
C ASP A 151 12.05 12.88 -22.77
#